data_AF-A0A086SZK0-F1
#
_entry.id   AF-A0A086SZK0-F1
#
_cell.length_a   1.000
_cell.length_b   1.000
_cell.length_c   1.000
_cell.angle_alpha   90.00
_cell.angle_beta   90.00
_cell.angle_gamma   90.00
#
_symmetry.space_group_name_H-M   'P 1'
#
loop_
_entity.id
_entity.type
_entity.pdbx_description
1 polymer ?
#
loop_
_entity_poly.entity_id
_entity_poly.type
_entity_poly.pdbx_seq_one_letter_code
_entity_poly.pdbx_strand_id
1 'polypeptide(L)'
;MSTETRFSFMFPSLHDEIVDAVTEDMGEPWFNHDEDDVHADNEYATHVMGRFTCDNPTCSKGSWGSKKVAILIQRYRNNGYNAIVFNQRCGSCNALGTFEIDEKSYIERVAYRLKKWAGVRMERQPYSTKKGLPHRRELCEGCRLGYCQEG
;
A
#
# COMPACT_ATOMS: atom_id res chain seq x y z
N MET A 1 8.86 15.57 20.17
CA MET A 1 8.86 14.36 19.33
C MET A 1 8.36 14.79 17.97
N SER A 2 9.28 14.97 17.01
CA SER A 2 8.94 15.36 15.65
C SER A 2 8.20 14.20 15.01
N THR A 3 6.91 14.35 14.74
CA THR A 3 6.12 13.40 13.95
C THR A 3 6.73 13.35 12.57
N GLU A 4 7.60 12.37 12.34
CA GLU A 4 8.27 12.17 11.06
C GLU A 4 7.18 11.90 10.02
N THR A 5 6.95 12.92 9.20
CA THR A 5 5.81 12.99 8.31
C THR A 5 6.23 12.32 6.99
N ARG A 6 6.10 10.99 6.92
CA ARG A 6 6.59 10.19 5.79
C ARG A 6 5.65 10.25 4.58
N PHE A 7 6.22 10.33 3.37
CA PHE A 7 5.47 10.36 2.10
C PHE A 7 4.93 8.96 1.71
N SER A 8 5.56 7.91 2.23
CA SER A 8 5.24 6.51 2.02
C SER A 8 5.59 5.69 3.25
N PHE A 9 5.08 4.47 3.29
CA PHE A 9 5.29 3.50 4.36
C PHE A 9 5.51 2.11 3.77
N MET A 10 6.33 1.32 4.44
CA MET A 10 6.38 -0.13 4.28
C MET A 10 5.94 -0.80 5.58
N PHE A 11 5.43 -2.03 5.49
CA PHE A 11 4.92 -2.79 6.64
C PHE A 11 5.68 -4.10 6.81
N PRO A 12 6.98 -4.07 7.17
CA PRO A 12 7.76 -5.29 7.41
C PRO A 12 7.21 -6.12 8.58
N SER A 13 6.48 -5.49 9.52
CA SER A 13 5.81 -6.20 10.61
C SER A 13 4.67 -7.11 10.16
N LEU A 14 4.20 -6.98 8.92
CA LEU A 14 3.17 -7.86 8.32
C LEU A 14 3.79 -8.93 7.40
N HIS A 15 5.12 -9.09 7.43
CA HIS A 15 5.82 -10.02 6.55
C HIS A 15 5.45 -11.46 6.86
N ASP A 16 5.41 -11.84 8.13
CA ASP A 16 5.14 -13.22 8.56
C ASP A 16 3.75 -13.67 8.11
N GLU A 17 2.73 -12.80 8.23
CA GLU A 17 1.38 -13.09 7.75
C GLU A 17 1.31 -13.20 6.21
N ILE A 18 2.17 -12.49 5.49
CA ILE A 18 2.31 -12.65 4.04
C ILE A 18 2.99 -13.98 3.71
N VAL A 19 4.05 -14.36 4.45
CA VAL A 19 4.74 -15.65 4.31
C VAL A 19 3.74 -16.78 4.52
N ASP A 20 2.99 -16.76 5.61
CA ASP A 20 1.94 -17.73 5.90
C ASP A 20 0.91 -17.81 4.77
N ALA A 21 0.51 -16.66 4.21
CA ALA A 21 -0.47 -16.61 3.15
C ALA A 21 0.02 -17.17 1.81
N VAL A 22 1.33 -17.26 1.54
CA VAL A 22 1.86 -17.62 0.21
C VAL A 22 2.77 -18.85 0.17
N THR A 23 3.28 -19.32 1.30
CA THR A 23 4.34 -20.34 1.34
C THR A 23 3.93 -21.66 0.66
N GLU A 24 2.70 -22.12 0.85
CA GLU A 24 2.21 -23.36 0.22
C GLU A 24 2.18 -23.27 -1.31
N ASP A 25 2.03 -22.07 -1.87
CA ASP A 25 1.84 -21.86 -3.30
C ASP A 25 3.15 -21.53 -4.05
N MET A 26 4.09 -20.83 -3.41
CA MET A 26 5.30 -20.31 -4.08
C MET A 26 6.60 -20.44 -3.27
N GLY A 27 6.55 -21.06 -2.09
CA GLY A 27 7.65 -21.07 -1.12
C GLY A 27 7.78 -19.75 -0.35
N GLU A 28 8.75 -19.71 0.55
CA GLU A 28 8.97 -18.59 1.46
C GLU A 28 9.55 -17.37 0.72
N PRO A 29 8.86 -16.22 0.71
CA PRO A 29 9.42 -14.97 0.20
C PRO A 29 10.30 -14.28 1.25
N TRP A 30 11.21 -13.40 0.82
CA TRP A 30 11.96 -12.50 1.72
C TRP A 30 11.57 -11.04 1.51
N PHE A 31 11.62 -10.24 2.58
CA PHE A 31 11.29 -8.82 2.53
C PHE A 31 12.50 -7.96 2.18
N ASN A 32 12.39 -7.13 1.14
CA ASN A 32 13.38 -6.12 0.83
C ASN A 32 13.14 -4.85 1.65
N HIS A 33 14.09 -4.50 2.51
CA HIS A 33 14.02 -3.31 3.36
C HIS A 33 14.54 -2.04 2.68
N ASP A 34 15.16 -2.17 1.51
CA ASP A 34 15.69 -1.03 0.77
C ASP A 34 14.56 -0.31 0.01
N GLU A 35 14.25 0.91 0.44
CA GLU A 35 13.22 1.78 -0.17
C GLU A 35 13.69 2.39 -1.50
N ASP A 36 15.01 2.46 -1.73
CA ASP A 36 15.63 3.10 -2.89
C ASP A 36 16.13 2.07 -3.92
N ASP A 37 15.83 0.78 -3.74
CA ASP A 37 16.26 -0.28 -4.64
C ASP A 37 15.56 -0.20 -6.01
N VAL A 38 16.30 0.32 -6.99
CA VAL A 38 15.88 0.47 -8.39
C VAL A 38 15.93 -0.84 -9.19
N HIS A 39 16.30 -1.97 -8.58
CA HIS A 39 16.50 -3.25 -9.26
C HIS A 39 15.31 -4.21 -9.14
N ALA A 40 14.09 -3.68 -8.97
CA ALA A 40 12.88 -4.47 -9.05
C ALA A 40 12.76 -5.16 -10.43
N ASP A 41 12.58 -6.48 -10.45
CA ASP A 41 12.32 -7.26 -11.66
C ASP A 41 10.91 -7.02 -12.21
N ASN A 42 9.98 -6.63 -11.33
CA ASN A 42 8.59 -6.36 -11.69
C ASN A 42 7.95 -5.42 -10.67
N GLU A 43 6.96 -4.65 -11.14
CA GLU A 43 6.22 -3.72 -10.30
C GLU A 43 4.72 -3.82 -10.60
N TYR A 44 3.90 -3.64 -9.57
CA TYR A 44 2.46 -3.64 -9.73
C TYR A 44 1.79 -2.61 -8.82
N ALA A 45 1.27 -1.58 -9.46
CA ALA A 45 0.46 -0.55 -8.83
C ALA A 45 -0.98 -1.02 -8.60
N THR A 46 -1.50 -0.80 -7.39
CA THR A 46 -2.88 -1.12 -7.03
C THR A 46 -3.32 -0.31 -5.80
N HIS A 47 -4.34 -0.78 -5.09
CA HIS A 47 -4.89 -0.08 -3.93
C HIS A 47 -5.13 -1.00 -2.74
N VAL A 48 -4.89 -0.44 -1.56
CA VAL A 48 -5.29 -0.96 -0.25
C VAL A 48 -6.22 0.03 0.45
N MET A 49 -6.75 -0.39 1.59
CA MET A 49 -7.60 0.43 2.45
C MET A 49 -6.83 0.84 3.70
N GLY A 50 -7.29 1.91 4.35
CA GLY A 50 -6.77 2.32 5.64
C GLY A 50 -7.38 3.63 6.11
N ARG A 51 -6.84 4.15 7.21
CA ARG A 51 -7.27 5.38 7.86
C ARG A 51 -6.07 6.30 8.07
N PHE A 52 -6.29 7.59 7.88
CA PHE A 52 -5.30 8.62 8.18
C PHE A 52 -5.78 9.49 9.33
N THR A 53 -4.85 9.98 10.12
CA THR A 53 -5.07 10.98 11.17
C THR A 53 -4.22 12.21 10.87
N CYS A 54 -4.85 13.38 10.84
CA CYS A 54 -4.16 14.64 10.60
C CYS A 54 -3.35 15.02 11.84
N ASP A 55 -2.02 15.08 11.70
CA ASP A 55 -1.12 15.38 12.82
C ASP A 55 -0.97 16.88 13.10
N ASN A 56 -1.58 17.74 12.27
CA ASN A 56 -1.65 19.17 12.54
C ASN A 56 -2.64 19.44 13.70
N PRO A 57 -2.18 19.87 14.88
CA PRO A 57 -3.04 20.08 16.05
C PRO A 57 -4.03 21.23 15.87
N THR A 58 -3.78 22.12 14.91
CA THR A 58 -4.69 23.24 14.59
C THR A 58 -5.77 22.87 13.58
N CYS A 59 -5.73 21.65 13.02
CA CYS A 59 -6.64 21.20 11.99
C CYS A 59 -7.88 20.50 12.59
N SER A 60 -9.07 20.95 12.18
CA SER A 60 -10.35 20.37 12.63
C SER A 60 -10.73 19.05 11.97
N LYS A 61 -9.98 18.59 10.94
CA LYS A 61 -10.36 17.43 10.12
C LYS A 61 -10.20 16.07 10.83
N GLY A 62 -9.46 16.02 11.94
CA GLY A 62 -9.27 14.80 12.74
C GLY A 62 -8.72 13.65 11.90
N SER A 63 -9.53 12.62 11.65
CA SER A 63 -9.17 11.43 10.87
C SER A 63 -10.12 11.19 9.68
N TRP A 64 -9.63 10.49 8.65
CA TRP A 64 -10.44 10.07 7.50
C TRP A 64 -10.07 8.68 7.02
N GLY A 65 -11.07 7.90 6.61
CA GLY A 65 -10.87 6.62 5.94
C GLY A 65 -10.65 6.78 4.44
N SER A 66 -9.82 5.92 3.86
CA SER A 66 -9.61 5.81 2.42
C SER A 66 -9.74 4.36 1.97
N LYS A 67 -10.59 4.14 0.96
CA LYS A 67 -10.70 2.83 0.28
C LYS A 67 -9.76 2.70 -0.92
N LYS A 68 -9.01 3.76 -1.23
CA LYS A 68 -8.08 3.84 -2.36
C LYS A 68 -6.80 4.51 -1.88
N VAL A 69 -5.99 3.76 -1.13
CA VAL A 69 -4.61 4.13 -0.79
C VAL A 69 -3.70 3.45 -1.79
N ALA A 70 -2.90 4.23 -2.51
CA ALA A 70 -2.03 3.69 -3.54
C ALA A 70 -0.93 2.82 -2.91
N ILE A 71 -0.68 1.66 -3.51
CA ILE A 71 0.41 0.76 -3.13
C ILE A 71 1.15 0.35 -4.40
N LEU A 72 2.48 0.37 -4.33
CA LEU A 72 3.38 -0.20 -5.34
C LEU A 72 4.00 -1.47 -4.74
N ILE A 73 3.65 -2.62 -5.30
CA ILE A 73 4.27 -3.90 -4.91
C ILE A 73 5.41 -4.14 -5.89
N GLN A 74 6.61 -4.43 -5.39
CA GLN A 74 7.76 -4.71 -6.23
C GLN A 74 8.25 -6.14 -5.99
N ARG A 75 8.73 -6.79 -7.04
CA ARG A 75 9.33 -8.14 -7.00
C ARG A 75 10.82 -8.02 -7.24
N TYR A 76 11.59 -8.80 -6.50
CA TYR A 76 13.02 -8.97 -6.68
C TYR A 76 13.36 -10.44 -6.95
N ARG A 77 14.63 -10.69 -7.27
CA ARG A 77 15.14 -12.04 -7.49
C ARG A 77 14.97 -12.91 -6.25
N ASN A 78 14.96 -14.23 -6.46
CA ASN A 78 14.92 -15.24 -5.39
C ASN A 78 13.71 -15.06 -4.44
N ASN A 79 12.52 -14.77 -4.99
CA ASN A 79 11.29 -14.53 -4.21
C ASN A 79 11.32 -13.31 -3.27
N GLY A 80 12.15 -12.30 -3.58
CA GLY A 80 12.14 -11.05 -2.84
C GLY A 80 10.95 -10.17 -3.17
N TYR A 81 10.48 -9.39 -2.21
CA TYR A 81 9.47 -8.37 -2.45
C TYR A 81 9.56 -7.22 -1.44
N ASN A 82 9.01 -6.08 -1.81
CA ASN A 82 8.57 -5.06 -0.86
C ASN A 82 7.18 -4.56 -1.29
N ALA A 83 6.58 -3.69 -0.48
CA ALA A 83 5.38 -2.99 -0.87
C ALA A 83 5.32 -1.58 -0.27
N ILE A 84 5.37 -0.58 -1.13
CA ILE A 84 5.40 0.83 -0.78
C ILE A 84 3.98 1.37 -0.79
N VAL A 85 3.46 1.75 0.37
CA VAL A 85 2.13 2.35 0.52
C VAL A 85 2.26 3.86 0.61
N PHE A 86 1.65 4.59 -0.32
CA PHE A 86 1.77 6.04 -0.40
C PHE A 86 0.80 6.75 0.54
N ASN A 87 1.30 7.78 1.23
CA ASN A 87 0.51 8.56 2.17
C ASN A 87 -0.51 9.46 1.45
N GLN A 88 -1.49 9.96 2.20
CA GLN A 88 -2.46 10.96 1.74
C GLN A 88 -2.42 12.20 2.64
N ARG A 89 -2.59 13.35 2.01
CA ARG A 89 -2.67 14.64 2.70
C ARG A 89 -4.07 14.89 3.23
N CYS A 90 -4.11 15.52 4.40
CA CYS A 90 -5.32 16.05 4.96
C CYS A 90 -5.92 17.08 4.01
N GLY A 91 -7.11 16.82 3.49
CA GLY A 91 -7.75 17.75 2.55
C GLY A 91 -8.27 19.04 3.16
N SER A 92 -7.88 19.42 4.38
CA SER A 92 -8.20 20.73 4.98
C SER A 92 -6.95 21.59 5.15
N CYS A 93 -5.86 21.03 5.67
CA CYS A 93 -4.63 21.78 5.92
C CYS A 93 -3.43 21.31 5.06
N ASN A 94 -3.63 20.32 4.18
CA ASN A 94 -2.62 19.76 3.27
C ASN A 94 -1.37 19.15 3.96
N ALA A 95 -1.38 19.04 5.29
CA ALA A 95 -0.38 18.30 6.05
C ALA A 95 -0.55 16.80 5.77
N LEU A 96 0.56 16.04 5.75
CA LEU A 96 0.43 14.59 5.80
C LEU A 96 0.06 14.18 7.22
N GLY A 97 -0.50 12.99 7.34
CA GLY A 97 -0.92 12.41 8.60
C GLY A 97 -0.24 11.09 8.89
N THR A 98 -0.49 10.60 10.09
CA THR A 98 -0.21 9.21 10.46
C THR A 98 -1.19 8.30 9.72
N PHE A 99 -0.69 7.13 9.27
CA PHE A 99 -1.47 6.16 8.51
C PHE A 99 -1.60 4.85 9.27
N GLU A 100 -2.84 4.36 9.37
CA GLU A 100 -3.21 3.05 9.89
C GLU A 100 -3.70 2.20 8.72
N ILE A 101 -2.95 1.14 8.40
CA ILE A 101 -3.27 0.24 7.29
C ILE A 101 -4.39 -0.72 7.68
N ASP A 102 -5.29 -1.02 6.73
CA ASP A 102 -6.15 -2.20 6.85
C ASP A 102 -5.30 -3.44 6.54
N GLU A 103 -4.80 -4.10 7.59
CA GLU A 103 -3.86 -5.23 7.48
C GLU A 103 -4.40 -6.34 6.58
N LYS A 104 -5.69 -6.67 6.71
CA LYS A 104 -6.34 -7.68 5.86
C LYS A 104 -6.29 -7.27 4.40
N SER A 105 -6.66 -6.03 4.07
CA SER A 105 -6.59 -5.52 2.70
C SER A 105 -5.16 -5.51 2.16
N TYR A 106 -4.16 -5.25 3.01
CA TYR A 106 -2.75 -5.27 2.64
C TYR A 106 -2.28 -6.68 2.34
N ILE A 107 -2.45 -7.61 3.29
CA ILE A 107 -2.05 -9.02 3.16
C ILE A 107 -2.71 -9.65 1.93
N GLU A 108 -4.03 -9.52 1.78
CA GLU A 108 -4.75 -10.07 0.62
C GLU A 108 -4.21 -9.54 -0.71
N ARG A 109 -3.90 -8.24 -0.78
CA ARG A 109 -3.44 -7.60 -2.02
C ARG A 109 -2.01 -7.99 -2.37
N VAL A 110 -1.11 -7.99 -1.39
CA VAL A 110 0.30 -8.36 -1.57
C VAL A 110 0.40 -9.85 -1.90
N ALA A 111 -0.21 -10.72 -1.09
CA ALA A 111 -0.22 -12.16 -1.32
C ALA A 111 -0.80 -12.54 -2.69
N TYR A 112 -1.93 -11.94 -3.08
CA TYR A 112 -2.51 -12.14 -4.41
C TYR A 112 -1.52 -11.81 -5.52
N ARG A 113 -0.76 -10.72 -5.36
CA ARG A 113 0.17 -10.29 -6.39
C ARG A 113 1.35 -11.23 -6.49
N LEU A 114 1.95 -11.61 -5.36
CA LEU A 114 3.08 -12.54 -5.29
C LEU A 114 2.73 -13.89 -5.90
N LYS A 115 1.59 -14.50 -5.49
CA LYS A 115 1.09 -15.77 -6.05
C LYS A 115 0.94 -15.72 -7.57
N LYS A 116 0.39 -14.63 -8.08
CA LYS A 116 0.23 -14.44 -9.54
C LYS A 116 1.56 -14.31 -10.28
N TRP A 117 2.56 -13.63 -9.71
CA TRP A 117 3.90 -13.59 -10.29
C TRP A 117 4.62 -14.94 -10.24
N ALA A 118 4.26 -15.80 -9.29
CA ALA A 118 4.71 -17.19 -9.22
C ALA A 118 3.92 -18.14 -10.16
N GLY A 119 2.94 -17.63 -10.93
CA GLY A 119 2.16 -18.43 -11.88
C GLY A 119 0.97 -19.16 -11.29
N VAL A 120 0.62 -18.92 -10.02
CA VAL A 120 -0.53 -19.53 -9.34
C VAL A 120 -1.84 -19.05 -9.98
N ARG A 121 -2.74 -20.00 -10.27
CA ARG A 121 -4.04 -19.70 -10.87
C ARG A 121 -4.99 -19.09 -9.84
N MET A 122 -4.93 -17.77 -9.69
CA MET A 122 -5.88 -17.03 -8.85
C MET A 122 -7.13 -16.61 -9.63
N GLU A 123 -8.31 -16.75 -9.03
CA GLU A 123 -9.54 -16.14 -9.54
C GLU A 123 -9.43 -14.61 -9.51
N ARG A 124 -10.18 -13.93 -10.38
CA ARG A 124 -10.21 -12.46 -10.37
C ARG A 124 -11.12 -12.06 -9.22
N GLN A 125 -10.57 -11.42 -8.19
CA GLN A 125 -11.42 -10.94 -7.10
C GLN A 125 -12.46 -9.96 -7.66
N PRO A 126 -13.75 -10.14 -7.33
CA PRO A 126 -14.79 -9.25 -7.80
C PRO A 126 -14.52 -7.85 -7.25
N TYR A 127 -14.26 -6.90 -8.14
CA TYR A 127 -14.19 -5.49 -7.78
C TYR A 127 -15.60 -5.04 -7.38
N SER A 128 -15.91 -5.06 -6.08
CA SER A 128 -17.11 -4.40 -5.60
C SER A 128 -16.89 -2.89 -5.74
N THR A 129 -17.54 -2.27 -6.72
CA THR A 129 -17.63 -0.82 -6.85
C THR A 129 -18.55 -0.28 -5.75
N LYS A 130 -18.20 -0.50 -4.47
CA LYS A 130 -18.84 0.23 -3.38
C LYS A 130 -18.47 1.69 -3.58
N LYS A 131 -19.44 2.51 -3.98
CA LYS A 131 -19.29 3.97 -4.15
C LYS A 131 -18.74 4.56 -2.86
N GLY A 132 -17.43 4.78 -2.81
CA GLY A 132 -16.79 5.62 -1.81
C GLY A 132 -16.78 7.07 -2.30
N LEU A 133 -16.30 7.98 -1.44
CA LEU A 133 -15.93 9.31 -1.92
C LEU A 133 -14.90 9.18 -3.05
N PRO A 134 -14.93 10.07 -4.05
CA PRO A 134 -13.95 10.07 -5.13
C PRO A 134 -12.54 10.16 -4.54
N HIS A 135 -11.61 9.39 -5.13
CA HIS A 135 -10.20 9.53 -4.82
C HIS A 135 -9.75 10.94 -5.23
N ARG A 136 -9.01 11.61 -4.34
CA ARG A 136 -8.53 12.99 -4.55
C ARG A 136 -7.07 12.95 -4.93
N ARG A 137 -6.79 12.94 -6.24
CA ARG A 137 -5.44 12.83 -6.81
C ARG A 137 -4.46 13.82 -6.21
N GLU A 138 -4.90 15.05 -6.00
CA GLU A 138 -4.10 16.17 -5.51
C GLU A 138 -3.60 15.95 -4.07
N LEU A 139 -4.26 15.07 -3.31
CA LEU A 139 -3.90 14.72 -1.94
C LEU A 139 -3.16 13.40 -1.83
N CYS A 140 -3.05 12.61 -2.89
CA CYS A 140 -2.44 11.28 -2.87
C CYS A 140 -0.99 11.34 -3.33
N GLU A 141 -0.03 10.93 -2.48
CA GLU A 141 1.39 10.93 -2.87
C GLU A 141 1.67 9.95 -4.00
N GLY A 142 0.95 8.82 -4.06
CA GLY A 142 1.05 7.87 -5.18
C GLY A 142 0.56 8.47 -6.50
N CYS A 143 -0.46 9.34 -6.49
CA CYS A 143 -0.89 10.04 -7.71
C CYS A 143 0.17 11.04 -8.19
N ARG A 144 0.82 11.73 -7.27
CA ARG A 144 1.85 12.73 -7.59
C ARG A 144 3.09 12.10 -8.23
N LEU A 145 3.40 10.87 -7.83
CA LEU A 145 4.48 10.06 -8.40
C LEU A 145 4.05 9.22 -9.61
N GLY A 146 2.76 9.21 -9.98
CA GLY A 146 2.26 8.47 -11.14
C GLY A 146 1.96 6.98 -10.89
N TYR A 147 2.03 6.50 -9.65
CA TYR A 147 1.78 5.11 -9.27
C TYR A 147 0.31 4.78 -9.00
N CYS A 148 -0.57 5.77 -8.88
CA CYS A 148 -1.99 5.51 -8.67
C CYS A 148 -2.69 5.25 -10.01
N GLN A 149 -3.17 4.03 -10.22
CA GLN A 149 -4.00 3.71 -11.38
C GLN A 149 -5.44 4.18 -11.10
N GLU A 150 -5.74 5.44 -11.42
CA GLU A 150 -7.12 5.88 -11.55
C GLU A 150 -7.73 5.26 -12.81
N GLY A 151 -8.27 4.05 -12.65
CA GLY A 151 -9.20 3.39 -13.57
C GLY A 151 -10.38 2.87 -12.78
#